data_AF-A0A420NZC9-F1
#
_entry.id   AF-A0A420NZC9-F1
#
_cell.length_a   1.000
_cell.length_b   1.000
_cell.length_c   1.000
_cell.angle_alpha   90.00
_cell.angle_beta   90.00
_cell.angle_gamma   90.00
#
_symmetry.space_group_name_H-M   'P 1'
#
loop_
_entity.id
_entity.type
_entity.pdbx_description
1 polymer ?
#
loop_
_entity_poly.entity_id
_entity_poly.type
_entity_poly.pdbx_seq_one_letter_code
_entity_poly.pdbx_strand_id
1 'polypeptide(L)'
;MCFGATCPTCSKKSWRGCGNHVQQVFDGVPQTEWCTCAPKTKIGGKEYPPAAPMQIPGLSWISGMLGGGNRQNPGSDKKPEL
;
A
#
# COMPACT_ATOMS: atom_id res chain seq x y z
N MET A 1 -9.48 11.05 4.77
CA MET A 1 -8.38 11.91 4.31
C MET A 1 -7.22 11.04 3.87
N CYS A 2 -6.59 11.29 2.72
CA CYS A 2 -5.32 10.63 2.38
C CYS A 2 -4.16 11.61 2.61
N PHE A 3 -3.00 11.10 2.98
CA PHE A 3 -1.81 11.91 3.20
C PHE A 3 -0.56 11.21 2.64
N GLY A 4 0.46 12.00 2.34
CA GLY A 4 1.75 11.50 1.85
C GLY A 4 2.50 10.74 2.95
N ALA A 5 3.12 9.63 2.58
CA ALA A 5 3.94 8.82 3.46
C ALA A 5 5.17 8.32 2.70
N THR A 6 6.21 7.91 3.43
CA THR A 6 7.38 7.27 2.82
C THR A 6 7.16 5.77 2.80
N CYS A 7 7.43 5.13 1.65
CA CYS A 7 7.43 3.68 1.56
C CYS A 7 8.61 3.12 2.37
N PRO A 8 8.41 2.24 3.37
CA PRO A 8 9.50 1.66 4.14
C PRO A 8 10.35 0.67 3.32
N THR A 9 9.86 0.23 2.15
CA THR A 9 10.54 -0.74 1.29
C THR A 9 11.47 -0.08 0.28
N CYS A 10 11.01 0.97 -0.42
CA CYS A 10 11.78 1.64 -1.47
C CYS A 10 12.16 3.09 -1.16
N SER A 11 11.79 3.59 0.01
CA SER A 11 12.09 4.95 0.50
C SER A 11 11.54 6.10 -0.37
N LYS A 12 10.68 5.79 -1.34
CA LYS A 12 10.01 6.76 -2.21
C LYS A 12 8.66 7.21 -1.67
N LYS A 13 8.11 8.27 -2.26
CA LYS A 13 6.82 8.85 -1.86
C LYS A 13 5.66 7.89 -2.18
N SER A 14 4.91 7.55 -1.15
CA SER A 14 3.71 6.74 -1.14
C SER A 14 2.61 7.53 -0.39
N TRP A 15 1.51 6.88 -0.08
CA TRP A 15 0.35 7.50 0.54
C TRP A 15 -0.29 6.55 1.56
N ARG A 16 -1.16 7.10 2.39
CA ARG A 16 -2.00 6.38 3.34
C ARG A 16 -3.41 6.95 3.31
N GLY A 17 -4.41 6.13 3.64
CA GLY A 17 -5.81 6.53 3.71
C GLY A 17 -6.71 5.64 2.85
N CYS A 18 -7.87 6.16 2.46
CA CYS A 18 -8.91 5.43 1.73
C CYS A 18 -8.78 5.46 0.20
N GLY A 19 -7.77 6.12 -0.37
CA GLY A 19 -7.53 6.20 -1.82
C GLY A 19 -8.26 7.35 -2.52
N ASN A 20 -9.42 7.80 -2.03
CA ASN A 20 -10.21 8.86 -2.69
C ASN A 20 -9.49 10.23 -2.82
N HIS A 21 -8.42 10.46 -2.06
CA HIS A 21 -7.70 11.74 -2.05
C HIS A 21 -6.25 11.59 -2.55
N VAL A 22 -5.93 10.47 -3.20
CA VAL A 22 -4.57 10.17 -3.68
C VAL A 22 -4.06 11.17 -4.72
N GLN A 23 -4.94 11.67 -5.57
CA GLN A 23 -4.60 12.72 -6.55
C GLN A 23 -3.94 13.91 -5.85
N GLN A 24 -4.55 14.38 -4.76
CA GLN A 24 -4.08 15.54 -3.99
C GLN A 24 -2.76 15.26 -3.27
N VAL A 25 -2.48 14.00 -2.91
CA VAL A 25 -1.22 13.60 -2.26
C VAL A 25 -0.03 13.70 -3.22
N PHE A 26 -0.26 13.44 -4.51
CA PHE A 26 0.76 13.46 -5.55
C PHE A 26 0.70 14.71 -6.44
N ASP A 27 -0.17 15.67 -6.13
CA ASP A 27 -0.20 16.94 -6.83
C ASP A 27 1.15 17.65 -6.68
N GLY A 28 1.78 18.00 -7.80
CA GLY A 28 3.13 18.57 -7.84
C GLY A 28 4.29 17.62 -7.52
N VAL A 29 4.04 16.32 -7.28
CA VAL A 29 5.11 15.33 -7.03
C VAL A 29 5.52 14.66 -8.35
N PRO A 30 6.78 14.78 -8.80
CA PRO A 30 7.23 14.15 -10.03
C PRO A 30 7.18 12.62 -9.93
N GLN A 31 6.81 11.94 -11.02
CA GLN A 31 6.61 10.49 -11.05
C GLN A 31 7.86 9.68 -10.69
N THR A 32 9.06 10.26 -10.85
CA THR A 32 10.34 9.65 -10.45
C THR A 32 10.47 9.43 -8.93
N GLU A 33 9.81 10.28 -8.15
CA GLU A 33 9.76 10.22 -6.69
C GLU A 33 8.65 9.30 -6.15
N TRP A 34 7.77 8.81 -7.02
CA TRP A 34 6.68 7.92 -6.62
C TRP A 34 7.21 6.54 -6.28
N CYS A 35 6.58 5.90 -5.29
CA CYS A 35 6.84 4.51 -4.95
C CYS A 35 6.57 3.61 -6.16
N THR A 36 7.53 2.71 -6.42
CA THR A 36 7.55 1.81 -7.58
C THR A 36 7.24 0.36 -7.21
N CYS A 37 6.93 0.11 -5.93
CA CYS A 37 6.57 -1.23 -5.45
C CYS A 37 5.29 -1.72 -6.16
N ALA A 38 5.24 -3.03 -6.41
CA ALA A 38 4.05 -3.70 -6.90
C ALA A 38 3.28 -4.34 -5.73
N PRO A 39 1.94 -4.51 -5.84
CA PRO A 39 1.09 -4.07 -6.94
C PRO A 39 0.71 -2.59 -6.86
N LYS A 40 0.52 -1.93 -8.01
CA LYS A 40 -0.03 -0.58 -8.07
C LYS A 40 -1.52 -0.60 -7.75
N THR A 41 -2.03 0.49 -7.17
CA THR A 41 -3.46 0.64 -6.86
C THR A 41 -4.16 1.42 -7.98
N LYS A 42 -5.24 0.88 -8.55
CA LYS A 42 -6.05 1.58 -9.55
C LYS A 42 -7.17 2.37 -8.85
N ILE A 43 -7.15 3.69 -8.98
CA ILE A 43 -8.12 4.60 -8.35
C ILE A 43 -8.67 5.52 -9.44
N GLY A 44 -9.99 5.49 -9.67
CA GLY A 44 -10.63 6.32 -10.69
C GLY A 44 -10.04 6.14 -12.10
N GLY A 45 -9.62 4.91 -12.45
CA GLY A 45 -9.03 4.58 -13.75
C GLY A 45 -7.55 4.93 -13.91
N LYS A 46 -6.92 5.61 -12.95
CA LYS A 46 -5.49 5.91 -12.94
C LYS A 46 -4.74 4.99 -11.97
N GLU A 47 -3.51 4.63 -12.33
CA GLU A 47 -2.64 3.82 -11.46
C GLU A 47 -1.80 4.69 -10.54
N TYR A 48 -1.82 4.35 -9.25
CA TYR A 48 -1.04 4.99 -8.21
C TYR A 48 -0.13 3.98 -7.52
N PRO A 49 0.93 4.47 -6.85
CA PRO A 49 1.75 3.61 -6.00
C PRO A 49 0.89 2.89 -4.95
N PRO A 50 1.30 1.72 -4.44
CA PRO A 50 0.62 1.11 -3.31
C PRO A 50 0.61 2.04 -2.11
N ALA A 51 -0.44 1.96 -1.31
CA ALA A 51 -0.44 2.58 0.01
C ALA A 51 0.70 1.96 0.85
N ALA A 52 1.41 2.79 1.61
CA ALA A 52 2.51 2.28 2.43
C ALA A 52 1.94 1.26 3.45
N PRO A 53 2.69 0.19 3.81
CA PRO A 53 2.25 -0.84 4.76
C PRO A 53 2.43 -0.38 6.21
N MET A 54 1.42 -0.58 7.07
CA MET A 54 1.57 -0.30 8.51
C MET A 54 2.37 -1.48 9.08
N GLN A 55 3.69 -1.35 9.07
CA GLN A 55 4.54 -2.21 9.88
C GLN A 55 4.14 -2.00 11.34
N ILE A 56 3.49 -2.98 11.96
CA ILE A 56 3.32 -2.99 13.40
C ILE A 56 4.54 -3.73 13.95
N PRO A 57 5.60 -3.01 14.37
CA PRO A 57 6.78 -3.66 14.92
C PRO A 57 6.38 -4.48 16.14
N GLY A 58 6.75 -5.76 16.16
CA GLY A 58 6.58 -6.62 17.34
C GLY A 58 5.28 -7.41 17.45
N LEU A 59 4.45 -7.52 16.41
CA LEU A 59 3.30 -8.46 16.38
C LEU A 59 3.47 -9.63 15.41
N SER A 60 4.62 -9.77 14.75
CA SER A 60 4.88 -10.87 13.80
C SER A 60 5.03 -12.24 14.49
N TRP A 61 5.26 -12.29 15.80
CA TRP A 61 5.45 -13.52 16.56
C TRP A 61 4.15 -14.05 17.21
N ILE A 62 3.14 -13.20 17.45
CA ILE A 62 1.86 -13.64 18.05
C ILE A 62 0.95 -14.40 17.07
N SER A 63 1.17 -14.28 15.76
CA SER A 63 0.39 -15.05 14.77
C SER A 63 0.70 -16.55 14.76
N GLY A 64 1.73 -17.01 15.49
CA GLY A 64 2.13 -18.42 15.57
C GLY A 64 1.46 -19.24 16.68
N MET A 65 0.75 -18.61 17.63
CA MET A 65 0.25 -19.28 18.85
C MET A 65 -1.28 -19.40 18.96
N LEU A 66 -2.05 -18.88 18.00
CA LEU A 66 -3.50 -19.08 17.91
C LEU A 66 -3.83 -19.54 16.50
N GLY A 67 -4.01 -20.85 16.34
CA GLY A 67 -4.26 -21.49 15.05
C GLY A 67 -5.41 -20.84 14.29
N GLY A 68 -5.14 -20.53 13.01
CA GLY A 68 -6.17 -20.23 12.00
C GLY A 68 -6.44 -18.75 11.75
N GLY A 69 -5.81 -18.17 10.71
CA GLY A 69 -6.23 -16.87 10.19
C GLY A 69 -5.19 -16.12 9.37
N ASN A 70 -4.87 -16.59 8.16
CA ASN A 70 -4.27 -15.75 7.12
C ASN A 70 -5.21 -14.57 6.83
N ARG A 71 -4.78 -13.30 7.03
CA ARG A 71 -5.39 -12.04 6.51
C ARG A 71 -4.80 -10.79 7.21
N GLN A 72 -4.39 -9.68 6.58
CA GLN A 72 -4.45 -9.20 5.20
C GLN A 72 -3.20 -8.37 4.84
N ASN A 73 -2.58 -8.67 3.70
CA ASN A 73 -2.03 -7.63 2.84
C ASN A 73 -3.20 -7.05 2.03
N PRO A 74 -3.57 -5.77 2.16
CA PRO A 74 -4.55 -5.14 1.29
C PRO A 74 -3.88 -4.89 -0.08
N GLY A 75 -3.84 -5.93 -0.91
CA GLY A 75 -3.21 -5.85 -2.24
C GLY A 75 -3.15 -7.15 -3.05
N SER A 76 -3.53 -8.30 -2.50
CA SER A 76 -3.38 -9.59 -3.20
C SER A 76 -4.72 -10.22 -3.59
N ASP A 77 -5.49 -9.54 -4.44
CA ASP A 77 -6.60 -10.15 -5.19
C ASP A 77 -6.25 -10.20 -6.67
N LYS A 78 -5.73 -11.37 -7.09
CA LYS A 78 -5.84 -11.96 -8.44
C LYS A 78 -5.08 -13.29 -8.44
N LYS A 79 -5.78 -14.38 -8.10
CA LYS A 79 -5.47 -15.71 -8.68
C LYS A 79 -6.49 -15.92 -9.81
N PRO A 80 -6.07 -16.11 -11.07
CA PRO A 80 -6.97 -16.62 -12.10
C PRO A 80 -7.32 -18.07 -11.77
N GLU A 81 -8.61 -18.36 -11.84
CA GLU A 81 -9.21 -19.69 -11.76
C GLU A 81 -8.77 -20.53 -12.99
N LEU A 82 -8.36 -21.77 -12.75
CA LEU A 82 -8.38 -22.86 -13.73
C LEU A 82 -8.81 -24.15 -13.02
#